data_AF-A0A7K1AY71-F1
#
_entry.id   AF-A0A7K1AY71-F1
#
_cell.length_a   1.000
_cell.length_b   1.000
_cell.length_c   1.000
_cell.angle_alpha   90.00
_cell.angle_beta   90.00
_cell.angle_gamma   90.00
#
_symmetry.space_group_name_H-M   'P 1'
#
loop_
_entity.id
_entity.type
_entity.pdbx_description
1 polymer ?
#
loop_
_entity_poly.entity_id
_entity_poly.type
_entity_poly.pdbx_seq_one_letter_code
_entity_poly.pdbx_strand_id
1 'polypeptide(L)' 'MSAKSNQNSRPTAVIADANFYVGPELARQLAGRGFNLVLGGAKPDL' A
#
# COMPACT_ATOMS: atom_id res chain seq x y z
N MET A 1 17.46 -7.17 -30.24
CA MET A 1 17.43 -6.31 -29.04
C MET A 1 16.65 -7.04 -27.97
N SER A 2 17.32 -7.48 -26.90
CA SER A 2 16.67 -8.20 -25.80
C SER A 2 15.88 -7.20 -24.97
N ALA A 3 14.55 -7.26 -25.02
CA ALA A 3 13.70 -6.53 -24.09
C ALA A 3 14.05 -7.07 -22.71
N LYS A 4 14.86 -6.31 -21.95
CA LYS A 4 15.07 -6.56 -20.53
C LYS A 4 13.68 -6.73 -19.94
N SER A 5 13.42 -7.91 -19.39
CA SER A 5 12.21 -8.22 -18.65
C SER A 5 11.90 -7.02 -17.78
N ASN A 6 10.73 -6.40 -18.00
CA ASN A 6 10.20 -5.38 -17.11
C ASN A 6 10.05 -6.09 -15.77
N GLN A 7 11.09 -5.98 -14.92
CA GLN A 7 11.08 -6.48 -13.56
C GLN A 7 9.82 -5.89 -12.93
N ASN A 8 8.86 -6.78 -12.70
CA ASN A 8 7.45 -6.54 -12.44
C ASN A 8 7.27 -5.53 -11.29
N SER A 9 7.34 -4.24 -11.60
CA SER A 9 7.36 -3.17 -10.60
C SER A 9 5.96 -3.03 -10.03
N ARG A 10 5.72 -3.72 -8.91
CA ARG A 10 4.49 -3.56 -8.14
C ARG A 10 4.34 -2.10 -7.73
N PRO A 11 3.19 -1.46 -8.00
CA PRO A 11 2.96 -0.09 -7.58
C PRO A 11 2.94 0.02 -6.05
N THR A 12 3.32 1.18 -5.53
CA THR A 12 3.33 1.44 -4.08
C THR A 12 2.20 2.41 -3.72
N ALA A 13 1.45 2.11 -2.66
CA ALA A 13 0.42 2.98 -2.11
C ALA A 13 0.77 3.40 -0.68
N VAL A 14 0.64 4.70 -0.40
CA VAL A 14 0.81 5.29 0.94
C VAL A 14 -0.56 5.64 1.49
N ILE A 15 -0.90 5.13 2.68
CA ILE A 15 -2.19 5.34 3.32
C ILE A 15 -1.96 6.00 4.68
N ALA A 16 -2.41 7.24 4.84
CA ALA A 16 -2.45 7.91 6.13
C ALA A 16 -3.65 7.40 6.96
N ASP A 17 -3.50 7.33 8.28
CA ASP A 17 -4.50 6.82 9.23
C ASP A 17 -5.11 5.48 8.82
N ALA A 18 -4.27 4.55 8.37
CA ALA A 18 -4.64 3.22 7.90
C ALA A 18 -5.36 2.35 8.96
N ASN A 19 -5.38 2.78 10.22
CA ASN A 19 -6.08 2.10 11.31
C ASN A 19 -7.48 2.68 11.61
N PHE A 20 -7.90 3.75 10.93
CA PHE A 20 -9.14 4.47 11.21
C PHE A 20 -10.11 4.45 10.02
N TYR A 21 -11.41 4.49 10.30
CA TYR A 21 -12.50 4.55 9.32
C TYR A 21 -12.32 3.57 8.13
N VAL A 22 -12.02 4.08 6.94
CA VAL A 22 -11.84 3.28 5.71
C VAL A 22 -10.43 2.74 5.51
N GLY A 23 -9.46 3.19 6.30
CA GLY A 23 -8.04 2.84 6.20
C GLY A 23 -7.78 1.33 6.14
N PRO A 24 -8.34 0.51 7.06
CA PRO A 24 -8.09 -0.92 7.08
C PRO A 24 -8.61 -1.63 5.83
N GLU A 25 -9.79 -1.23 5.35
CA GLU A 25 -10.43 -1.84 4.20
C GLU A 25 -9.75 -1.42 2.89
N LEU A 26 -9.38 -0.15 2.77
CA LEU A 26 -8.60 0.37 1.65
C LEU A 26 -7.24 -0.33 1.52
N ALA A 27 -6.54 -0.54 2.65
CA ALA A 27 -5.27 -1.27 2.68
C ALA A 27 -5.45 -2.71 2.20
N ARG A 28 -6.47 -3.43 2.67
CA ARG A 28 -6.78 -4.79 2.22
C ARG A 28 -7.04 -4.87 0.72
N GLN A 29 -7.83 -3.94 0.17
CA GLN A 29 -8.14 -3.92 -1.25
C GLN A 29 -6.91 -3.66 -2.12
N LEU A 30 -6.02 -2.75 -1.70
CA LEU A 30 -4.78 -2.47 -2.43
C LEU A 30 -3.76 -3.60 -2.32
N ALA A 31 -3.64 -4.25 -1.16
CA ALA A 31 -2.86 -5.48 -1.01
C ALA A 31 -3.37 -6.58 -1.97
N GLY A 32 -4.70 -6.78 -2.03
CA GLY A 32 -5.31 -7.75 -2.95
C GLY A 32 -5.06 -7.46 -4.43
N ARG A 33 -4.81 -6.19 -4.78
CA ARG A 33 -4.42 -5.75 -6.13
C ARG A 33 -2.92 -5.83 -6.39
N GLY A 34 -2.13 -6.28 -5.41
CA GLY A 34 -0.69 -6.49 -5.56
C GLY A 34 0.18 -5.27 -5.33
N PHE A 35 -0.33 -4.23 -4.67
CA PHE A 35 0.45 -3.07 -4.28
C PHE A 35 1.40 -3.38 -3.11
N ASN A 36 2.56 -2.73 -3.09
CA ASN A 36 3.31 -2.55 -1.84
C ASN A 36 2.62 -1.46 -1.02
N LEU A 37 2.51 -1.64 0.30
CA LEU A 37 1.80 -0.71 1.17
C LEU A 37 2.74 -0.03 2.16
N VAL A 38 2.61 1.28 2.29
CA VAL A 38 3.17 2.07 3.39
C VAL A 38 1.98 2.59 4.20
N LEU A 39 1.81 2.03 5.39
CA LEU A 39 0.67 2.32 6.26
C LEU A 39 1.11 3.27 7.37
N GLY A 40 0.62 4.50 7.32
CA GLY A 40 0.69 5.44 8.44
C GLY A 40 -0.49 5.21 9.37
N GLY A 41 -0.25 5.19 10.66
CA GLY A 41 -1.31 5.16 11.65
C GLY A 41 -0.77 5.71 12.96
N ALA A 42 -1.33 6.83 13.42
CA ALA A 42 -1.02 7.32 14.74
C ALA A 42 -1.64 6.36 15.78
N LYS A 43 -0.84 5.94 16.77
CA LYS A 43 -1.38 5.76 18.11
C LYS A 43 -1.40 7.17 18.72
N PRO A 44 -2.58 7.77 18.96
CA PRO A 44 -2.64 9.02 19.68
C PRO A 44 -2.51 8.71 21.16
N ASP A 45 -1.29 8.50 21.64
CA ASP A 45 -0.97 8.49 23.07
C ASP A 45 0.23 9.44 23.31
N LEU A 46 0.01 10.74 23.08
CA LEU A 46 0.82 11.85 23.59
C LEU A 46 -0.11 12.97 24.05
#